data_AF-A0A9P6DY79-F1
#
_entry.id   AF-A0A9P6DY79-F1
#
_cell.length_a   1.000
_cell.length_b   1.000
_cell.length_c   1.000
_cell.angle_alpha   90.00
_cell.angle_beta   90.00
_cell.angle_gamma   90.00
#
_symmetry.space_group_name_H-M   'P 1'
#
loop_
_entity.id
_entity.type
_entity.pdbx_description
1 polymer ?
#
loop_
_entity_poly.entity_id
_entity_poly.type
_entity_poly.pdbx_seq_one_letter_code
_entity_poly.pdbx_strand_id
1 'polypeptide(L)'
;MNDSPAGLRDIDLVYAFPTGLNAVATWNKTLMPQQGEEFRTKGAHVFLGPAMAVTRAPEAGRQWVSFGVDCMTDRSMTTSYIFFPTPAYLTGEVVYATVVGVQSTGVQACAKHFIGNQQESFRCSESSIIDQRTLQEKYASPFQRAVRAGVMCVICSYSRISGTYACENAALIGETGLLKGQLGFKGYVVSDWGRTHGLAIGNTAAGLDIEMPGDWILIGGGVLCIVVDTMVTRMLIPYFRLGQDQGFPAINFNFQSSSSNSHVNARTTAHTALIRIIGGASAVLLKNLNNALPLVSPDNIGVVGLNAGPNVGCTLNACDAVRMLFRWGSGTNSLAYLVAPITAIQAQVNATVAAGHATTLVDLERSNR
;
A
#
# COMPACT_ATOMS: atom_id res chain seq x y z
N MET A 1 -11.69 -9.69 3.21
CA MET A 1 -10.41 -9.00 2.95
C MET A 1 -10.73 -7.77 2.11
N ASN A 2 -10.12 -6.61 2.36
CA ASN A 2 -10.37 -5.40 1.55
C ASN A 2 -9.07 -4.66 1.23
N ASP A 3 -9.06 -4.01 0.06
CA ASP A 3 -8.00 -3.08 -0.36
C ASP A 3 -8.18 -1.75 0.40
N SER A 4 -7.22 -0.85 0.44
CA SER A 4 -5.94 -0.80 -0.26
C SER A 4 -4.84 -0.29 0.68
N PRO A 5 -3.56 -0.36 0.27
CA PRO A 5 -2.46 0.28 1.00
C PRO A 5 -2.57 1.80 1.20
N ALA A 6 -3.49 2.50 0.51
CA ALA A 6 -3.76 3.93 0.68
C ALA A 6 -5.09 4.22 1.42
N GLY A 7 -5.68 3.21 2.08
CA GLY A 7 -6.97 3.28 2.77
C GLY A 7 -8.02 2.40 2.11
N LEU A 8 -9.19 2.28 2.75
CA LEU A 8 -10.27 1.40 2.29
C LEU A 8 -10.73 1.75 0.86
N ARG A 9 -10.83 0.73 0.01
CA ARG A 9 -11.18 0.86 -1.40
C ARG A 9 -12.68 0.68 -1.61
N ASP A 10 -13.25 1.55 -2.44
CA ASP A 10 -14.64 1.47 -2.91
C ASP A 10 -15.69 1.50 -1.78
N ILE A 11 -15.37 2.23 -0.72
CA ILE A 11 -16.20 2.39 0.49
C ILE A 11 -16.25 3.88 0.83
N ASP A 12 -17.40 4.40 1.23
CA ASP A 12 -17.56 5.80 1.59
C ASP A 12 -17.20 6.10 3.06
N LEU A 13 -17.10 7.38 3.41
CA LEU A 13 -16.88 7.86 4.78
C LEU A 13 -15.63 7.26 5.47
N VAL A 14 -14.56 7.18 4.67
CA VAL A 14 -13.20 6.77 5.03
C VAL A 14 -12.23 7.84 4.53
N TYR A 15 -10.99 7.83 5.01
CA TYR A 15 -9.96 8.71 4.49
C TYR A 15 -9.12 8.08 3.38
N ALA A 16 -8.49 8.96 2.60
CA ALA A 16 -7.38 8.63 1.73
C ALA A 16 -6.08 8.93 2.48
N PHE A 17 -5.32 7.89 2.81
CA PHE A 17 -4.04 8.06 3.47
C PHE A 17 -2.96 8.35 2.42
N PRO A 18 -1.93 9.16 2.75
CA PRO A 18 -0.81 9.36 1.85
C PRO A 18 -0.18 8.04 1.44
N THR A 19 0.33 8.00 0.20
CA THR A 19 0.86 6.78 -0.39
C THR A 19 2.04 6.22 0.40
N GLY A 20 2.39 4.94 0.17
CA GLY A 20 3.57 4.36 0.79
C GLY A 20 4.85 5.16 0.47
N LEU A 21 4.94 5.70 -0.73
CA LEU A 21 6.05 6.56 -1.15
C LEU A 21 6.13 7.85 -0.33
N ASN A 22 4.99 8.49 -0.03
CA ASN A 22 4.96 9.66 0.86
C ASN A 22 5.40 9.29 2.28
N ALA A 23 4.87 8.19 2.83
CA ALA A 23 5.22 7.75 4.17
C ALA A 23 6.74 7.52 4.30
N VAL A 24 7.36 6.85 3.32
CA VAL A 24 8.82 6.62 3.27
C VAL A 24 9.61 7.92 3.16
N ALA A 25 9.13 8.88 2.36
CA ALA A 25 9.79 10.18 2.21
C ALA A 25 9.87 10.98 3.53
N THR A 26 9.06 10.65 4.55
CA THR A 26 9.17 11.27 5.88
C THR A 26 10.39 10.80 6.69
N TRP A 27 10.95 9.63 6.36
CA TRP A 27 11.97 8.94 7.16
C TRP A 27 11.61 8.77 8.65
N ASN A 28 10.32 8.80 8.98
CA ASN A 28 9.83 8.79 10.35
C ASN A 28 8.88 7.63 10.61
N LYS A 29 9.33 6.63 11.38
CA LYS A 29 8.55 5.44 11.72
C LYS A 29 7.25 5.74 12.46
N THR A 30 7.16 6.87 13.17
CA THR A 30 5.94 7.25 13.91
C THR A 30 4.87 7.84 13.00
N LEU A 31 5.20 8.18 11.76
CA LEU A 31 4.30 8.76 10.76
C LEU A 31 3.83 7.72 9.73
N MET A 32 4.04 6.43 9.99
CA MET A 32 3.54 5.39 9.10
C MET A 32 2.01 5.28 9.18
N PRO A 33 1.28 5.14 8.05
CA PRO A 33 -0.17 5.11 8.06
C PRO A 33 -0.74 4.04 9.00
N GLN A 34 -1.49 4.47 10.02
CA GLN A 34 -2.16 3.61 10.99
C GLN A 34 -3.61 3.37 10.62
N GLN A 35 -3.86 2.93 9.39
CA GLN A 35 -5.22 2.84 8.83
C GLN A 35 -6.07 1.68 9.39
N GLY A 36 -5.54 0.87 10.30
CA GLY A 36 -6.25 -0.30 10.85
C GLY A 36 -7.56 0.04 11.57
N GLU A 37 -7.70 1.26 12.11
CA GLU A 37 -8.92 1.70 12.79
C GLU A 37 -10.11 1.80 11.82
N GLU A 38 -9.89 2.32 10.61
CA GLU A 38 -10.96 2.44 9.61
C GLU A 38 -11.39 1.06 9.09
N PHE A 39 -10.43 0.15 8.88
CA PHE A 39 -10.71 -1.24 8.52
C PHE A 39 -11.55 -1.94 9.59
N ARG A 40 -11.18 -1.81 10.87
CA ARG A 40 -11.95 -2.39 11.98
C ARG A 40 -13.36 -1.80 12.02
N THR A 41 -13.49 -0.48 11.94
CA THR A 41 -14.78 0.24 12.02
C THR A 41 -15.73 -0.19 10.90
N LYS A 42 -15.21 -0.50 9.71
CA LYS A 42 -16.00 -0.99 8.58
C LYS A 42 -16.26 -2.51 8.61
N GLY A 43 -15.71 -3.22 9.60
CA GLY A 43 -15.83 -4.68 9.74
C GLY A 43 -14.90 -5.49 8.82
N ALA A 44 -13.88 -4.87 8.24
CA ALA A 44 -12.91 -5.54 7.38
C ALA A 44 -11.82 -6.24 8.20
N HIS A 45 -11.86 -7.57 8.23
CA HIS A 45 -10.93 -8.41 9.00
C HIS A 45 -9.47 -8.34 8.53
N VAL A 46 -9.23 -8.10 7.24
CA VAL A 46 -7.90 -8.17 6.62
C VAL A 46 -7.68 -6.95 5.74
N PHE A 47 -6.62 -6.21 6.06
CA PHE A 47 -6.05 -5.14 5.26
C PHE A 47 -5.09 -5.72 4.22
N LEU A 48 -5.39 -5.52 2.93
CA LEU A 48 -4.54 -5.97 1.82
C LEU A 48 -3.34 -5.05 1.60
N GLY A 49 -2.49 -4.95 2.60
CA GLY A 49 -1.19 -4.30 2.57
C GLY A 49 -0.44 -4.56 3.87
N PRO A 50 0.79 -4.05 4.02
CA PRO A 50 1.49 -3.12 3.12
C PRO A 50 1.92 -3.71 1.78
N ALA A 51 2.07 -2.86 0.75
CA ALA A 51 2.74 -3.22 -0.50
C ALA A 51 4.25 -2.93 -0.40
N MET A 52 5.09 -3.88 -0.82
CA MET A 52 6.51 -3.92 -0.43
C MET A 52 7.44 -4.20 -1.61
N ALA A 53 6.98 -3.94 -2.83
CA ALA A 53 7.84 -4.06 -4.00
C ALA A 53 8.99 -3.05 -3.87
N VAL A 54 10.22 -3.54 -3.94
CA VAL A 54 11.42 -2.70 -4.04
C VAL A 54 11.57 -2.25 -5.47
N THR A 55 11.53 -0.95 -5.75
CA THR A 55 11.60 -0.40 -7.12
C THR A 55 12.80 -0.97 -7.88
N ARG A 56 12.54 -1.64 -9.00
CA ARG A 56 13.57 -2.04 -9.98
C ARG A 56 13.56 -1.11 -11.20
N ALA A 57 12.36 -0.81 -11.67
CA ALA A 57 12.11 0.01 -12.86
C ALA A 57 11.34 1.27 -12.40
N PRO A 58 11.88 2.48 -12.56
CA PRO A 58 11.21 3.71 -12.12
C PRO A 58 9.86 3.95 -12.83
N GLU A 59 9.67 3.38 -14.01
CA GLU A 59 8.45 3.45 -14.81
C GLU A 59 7.37 2.43 -14.39
N ALA A 60 7.67 1.53 -13.45
CA ALA A 60 6.71 0.51 -13.04
C ALA A 60 5.46 1.11 -12.37
N GLY A 61 4.28 0.77 -12.89
CA GLY A 61 3.02 1.46 -12.61
C GLY A 61 2.49 1.40 -11.17
N ARG A 62 3.05 0.56 -10.29
CA ARG A 62 2.56 0.35 -8.91
C ARG A 62 3.57 0.69 -7.82
N GLN A 63 4.75 1.24 -8.16
CA GLN A 63 5.76 1.58 -7.16
C GLN A 63 5.27 2.63 -6.16
N TRP A 64 4.39 3.55 -6.59
CA TRP A 64 3.76 4.55 -5.72
C TRP A 64 2.97 3.94 -4.54
N VAL A 65 2.39 2.75 -4.71
CA VAL A 65 1.64 2.05 -3.64
C VAL A 65 2.60 1.41 -2.65
N SER A 66 3.80 1.07 -3.12
CA SER A 66 4.81 0.39 -2.33
C SER A 66 5.68 1.38 -1.56
N PHE A 67 6.34 0.87 -0.53
CA PHE A 67 7.31 1.64 0.26
C PHE A 67 8.73 1.60 -0.37
N GLY A 68 8.92 0.86 -1.46
CA GLY A 68 10.23 0.60 -2.04
C GLY A 68 10.76 1.73 -2.89
N VAL A 69 11.56 2.62 -2.30
CA VAL A 69 12.44 3.53 -3.05
C VAL A 69 13.77 2.84 -3.32
N ASP A 70 14.19 2.72 -4.58
CA ASP A 70 15.58 2.38 -4.91
C ASP A 70 16.35 3.68 -5.13
N CYS A 71 17.16 4.06 -4.16
CA CYS A 71 18.03 5.23 -4.23
C CYS A 71 19.46 4.89 -4.71
N MET A 72 19.75 3.66 -5.14
CA MET A 72 21.11 3.24 -5.51
C MET A 72 21.22 3.02 -7.02
N THR A 73 21.21 4.11 -7.79
CA THR A 73 21.51 4.07 -9.24
C THR A 73 23.00 4.22 -9.56
N ASP A 74 23.87 4.44 -8.58
CA ASP A 74 25.29 4.61 -8.86
C ASP A 74 26.07 3.29 -8.83
N ARG A 75 26.47 2.81 -10.01
CA ARG A 75 27.44 1.72 -10.19
C ARG A 75 28.87 2.11 -9.75
N SER A 76 29.15 3.38 -9.45
CA SER A 76 30.47 3.88 -9.03
C SER A 76 30.76 3.73 -7.54
N MET A 77 29.80 3.27 -6.73
CA MET A 77 30.02 2.96 -5.31
C MET A 77 30.77 1.63 -5.13
N THR A 78 31.96 1.50 -5.71
CA THR A 78 32.92 0.41 -5.44
C THR A 78 33.66 0.58 -4.11
N THR A 79 33.47 1.69 -3.38
CA THR A 79 34.25 1.95 -2.17
C THR A 79 33.43 2.66 -1.09
N SER A 80 32.45 1.96 -0.49
CA SER A 80 32.02 2.14 0.92
C SER A 80 30.91 1.15 1.24
N TYR A 81 31.30 -0.07 1.63
CA TYR A 81 30.57 -0.76 2.70
C TYR A 81 30.59 0.17 3.92
N ILE A 82 29.54 0.12 4.75
CA ILE A 82 29.36 0.82 6.05
C ILE A 82 28.42 2.04 5.94
N PHE A 83 27.17 1.83 6.38
CA PHE A 83 26.26 2.85 6.94
C PHE A 83 25.32 3.72 6.06
N PHE A 84 24.89 3.26 4.88
CA PHE A 84 23.63 3.77 4.30
C PHE A 84 22.59 2.65 4.23
N PRO A 85 21.37 2.84 4.79
CA PRO A 85 20.33 1.83 4.72
C PRO A 85 20.02 1.56 3.25
N THR A 86 20.14 0.31 2.83
CA THR A 86 19.73 -0.09 1.49
C THR A 86 18.24 0.25 1.29
N PRO A 87 17.81 0.54 0.05
CA PRO A 87 16.40 0.57 -0.36
C PRO A 87 15.48 -0.44 0.35
N ALA A 88 15.98 -1.68 0.48
CA ALA A 88 15.29 -2.78 1.13
C ALA A 88 15.18 -2.61 2.67
N TYR A 89 16.19 -2.04 3.33
CA TYR A 89 16.14 -1.74 4.77
C TYR A 89 15.06 -0.71 5.09
N LEU A 90 15.05 0.42 4.39
CA LEU A 90 14.05 1.48 4.63
C LEU A 90 12.62 0.95 4.41
N THR A 91 12.42 0.24 3.30
CA THR A 91 11.16 -0.47 3.02
C THR A 91 10.79 -1.39 4.18
N GLY A 92 11.73 -2.20 4.65
CA GLY A 92 11.52 -3.15 5.73
C GLY A 92 11.14 -2.51 7.07
N GLU A 93 11.75 -1.38 7.43
CA GLU A 93 11.41 -0.66 8.67
C GLU A 93 10.01 -0.05 8.63
N VAL A 94 9.64 0.52 7.49
CA VAL A 94 8.30 1.08 7.27
C VAL A 94 7.23 0.00 7.28
N VAL A 95 7.52 -1.12 6.62
CA VAL A 95 6.67 -2.31 6.63
C VAL A 95 6.47 -2.82 8.05
N TYR A 96 7.54 -2.93 8.83
CA TYR A 96 7.47 -3.37 10.22
C TYR A 96 6.52 -2.50 11.03
N ALA A 97 6.69 -1.17 10.98
CA ALA A 97 5.83 -0.22 11.68
C ALA A 97 4.37 -0.29 11.21
N THR A 98 4.13 -0.44 9.90
CA THR A 98 2.78 -0.52 9.32
C THR A 98 2.07 -1.81 9.76
N VAL A 99 2.76 -2.96 9.75
CA VAL A 99 2.21 -4.24 10.21
C VAL A 99 1.84 -4.17 11.69
N VAL A 100 2.74 -3.67 12.54
CA VAL A 100 2.46 -3.50 13.98
C VAL A 100 1.26 -2.56 14.20
N GLY A 101 1.25 -1.41 13.51
CA GLY A 101 0.18 -0.43 13.63
C GLY A 101 -1.19 -0.99 13.25
N VAL A 102 -1.31 -1.63 12.09
CA VAL A 102 -2.59 -2.22 11.65
C VAL A 102 -3.03 -3.36 12.56
N GLN A 103 -2.12 -4.26 12.95
CA GLN A 103 -2.49 -5.40 13.79
C GLN A 103 -2.84 -5.00 15.22
N SER A 104 -2.35 -3.85 15.71
CA SER A 104 -2.74 -3.32 17.03
C SER A 104 -4.24 -2.99 17.13
N THR A 105 -4.93 -2.77 16.01
CA THR A 105 -6.39 -2.53 15.98
C THR A 105 -7.20 -3.82 15.85
N GLY A 106 -6.54 -4.98 15.86
CA GLY A 106 -7.15 -6.28 15.64
C GLY A 106 -7.41 -6.61 14.17
N VAL A 107 -6.94 -5.80 13.21
CA VAL A 107 -7.03 -6.07 11.78
C VAL A 107 -5.79 -6.84 11.30
N GLN A 108 -5.96 -7.85 10.47
CA GLN A 108 -4.84 -8.61 9.93
C GLN A 108 -4.15 -7.81 8.82
N ALA A 109 -2.84 -7.55 8.96
CA ALA A 109 -2.04 -7.01 7.87
C ALA A 109 -1.68 -8.13 6.88
N CYS A 110 -1.70 -7.81 5.58
CA CYS A 110 -1.36 -8.75 4.51
C CYS A 110 -0.25 -8.20 3.60
N ALA A 111 0.97 -8.67 3.82
CA ALA A 111 2.16 -8.28 3.08
C ALA A 111 2.07 -8.69 1.60
N LYS A 112 2.28 -7.76 0.66
CA LYS A 112 2.16 -8.04 -0.79
C LYS A 112 3.19 -7.31 -1.67
N HIS A 113 3.49 -7.78 -2.88
CA HIS A 113 3.14 -9.07 -3.48
C HIS A 113 4.39 -9.94 -3.51
N PHE A 114 4.30 -11.17 -3.03
CA PHE A 114 5.41 -12.09 -2.84
C PHE A 114 5.54 -13.03 -4.05
N ILE A 115 6.50 -12.91 -4.94
CA ILE A 115 7.57 -11.91 -5.01
C ILE A 115 7.95 -11.70 -6.47
N GLY A 116 8.68 -10.63 -6.78
CA GLY A 116 9.24 -10.42 -8.12
C GLY A 116 8.30 -9.73 -9.11
N ASN A 117 7.08 -9.35 -8.70
CA ASN A 117 6.20 -8.52 -9.52
C ASN A 117 6.67 -7.06 -9.55
N GLN A 118 7.62 -6.77 -10.44
CA GLN A 118 8.31 -5.48 -10.53
C GLN A 118 7.86 -4.61 -11.71
N GLN A 119 6.97 -5.12 -12.56
CA GLN A 119 6.40 -4.40 -13.69
C GLN A 119 4.97 -4.87 -13.95
N GLU A 120 4.12 -3.98 -14.44
CA GLU A 120 2.74 -4.33 -14.78
C GLU A 120 2.63 -4.99 -16.17
N SER A 121 3.53 -4.62 -17.08
CA SER A 121 3.61 -5.19 -18.43
C SER A 121 3.82 -6.69 -18.33
N PHE A 122 2.86 -7.45 -18.87
CA PHE A 122 2.84 -8.91 -18.84
C PHE A 122 2.90 -9.53 -17.43
N ARG A 123 2.49 -8.81 -16.38
CA ARG A 123 2.54 -9.34 -14.99
C ARG A 123 1.90 -10.73 -14.81
N CYS A 124 0.94 -11.09 -15.66
CA CYS A 124 0.24 -12.39 -15.65
C CYS A 124 0.97 -13.52 -16.40
N SER A 125 2.05 -13.23 -17.12
CA SER A 125 2.73 -14.20 -18.00
C SER A 125 4.26 -14.08 -18.00
N GLU A 126 4.81 -12.97 -17.51
CA GLU A 126 6.25 -12.75 -17.39
C GLU A 126 6.88 -13.68 -16.35
N SER A 127 8.18 -13.90 -16.51
CA SER A 127 8.99 -14.62 -15.55
C SER A 127 10.19 -13.79 -15.12
N SER A 128 10.22 -13.45 -13.84
CA SER A 128 11.33 -12.79 -13.20
C SER A 128 12.44 -13.80 -12.88
N ILE A 129 13.62 -13.57 -13.45
CA ILE A 129 14.81 -14.39 -13.22
C ILE A 129 15.71 -13.63 -12.24
N ILE A 130 15.79 -14.14 -11.01
CA ILE A 130 16.47 -13.47 -9.89
C ILE A 130 17.46 -14.47 -9.30
N ASP A 131 18.74 -14.10 -9.24
CA ASP A 131 19.74 -14.93 -8.56
C ASP A 131 19.47 -14.98 -7.04
N GLN A 132 19.93 -16.05 -6.39
CA GLN A 132 19.61 -16.31 -4.99
C GLN A 132 20.06 -15.18 -4.05
N ARG A 133 21.21 -14.55 -4.32
CA ARG A 133 21.72 -13.48 -3.47
C ARG A 133 20.84 -12.24 -3.58
N THR A 134 20.51 -11.82 -4.81
CA THR A 134 19.61 -10.68 -5.04
C THR A 134 18.23 -10.95 -4.47
N LEU A 135 17.71 -12.17 -4.60
CA LEU A 135 16.42 -12.55 -4.03
C LEU A 135 16.41 -12.35 -2.51
N GLN A 136 17.45 -12.82 -1.81
CA GLN A 136 17.57 -12.72 -0.35
C GLN A 136 17.81 -11.28 0.13
N GLU A 137 18.86 -10.64 -0.40
CA GLU A 137 19.36 -9.37 0.13
C GLU A 137 18.48 -8.17 -0.27
N LYS A 138 17.82 -8.23 -1.44
CA LYS A 138 17.01 -7.12 -1.96
C LYS A 138 15.51 -7.36 -1.80
N TYR A 139 14.98 -8.42 -2.43
CA TYR A 139 13.53 -8.55 -2.57
C TYR A 139 12.87 -9.21 -1.34
N ALA A 140 13.50 -10.22 -0.75
CA ALA A 140 12.97 -10.95 0.41
C ALA A 140 13.17 -10.20 1.73
N SER A 141 14.17 -9.33 1.81
CA SER A 141 14.52 -8.57 3.02
C SER A 141 13.34 -7.78 3.63
N PRO A 142 12.53 -7.02 2.85
CA PRO A 142 11.31 -6.39 3.39
C PRO A 142 10.28 -7.39 3.93
N PHE A 143 10.10 -8.53 3.27
CA PHE A 143 9.21 -9.60 3.75
C PHE A 143 9.75 -10.22 5.03
N GLN A 144 11.06 -10.37 5.18
CA GLN A 144 11.67 -10.81 6.45
C GLN A 144 11.30 -9.85 7.59
N ARG A 145 11.32 -8.53 7.34
CA ARG A 145 10.89 -7.54 8.33
C ARG A 145 9.40 -7.65 8.63
N ALA A 146 8.54 -7.89 7.63
CA ALA A 146 7.11 -8.16 7.84
C ALA A 146 6.88 -9.40 8.71
N VAL A 147 7.60 -10.50 8.44
CA VAL A 147 7.52 -11.73 9.24
C VAL A 147 7.98 -11.49 10.68
N ARG A 148 9.07 -10.74 10.88
CA ARG A 148 9.52 -10.33 12.23
C ARG A 148 8.54 -9.42 12.96
N ALA A 149 7.75 -8.64 12.23
CA ALA A 149 6.64 -7.84 12.79
C ALA A 149 5.42 -8.70 13.16
N GLY A 150 5.43 -9.99 12.80
CA GLY A 150 4.32 -10.91 13.03
C GLY A 150 3.18 -10.71 12.06
N VAL A 151 3.45 -10.39 10.79
CA VAL A 151 2.41 -10.28 9.75
C VAL A 151 1.58 -11.57 9.68
N MET A 152 0.25 -11.44 9.57
CA MET A 152 -0.66 -12.59 9.59
C MET A 152 -0.89 -13.22 8.21
N CYS A 153 -0.73 -12.43 7.15
CA CYS A 153 -1.09 -12.80 5.79
C CYS A 153 -0.01 -12.37 4.80
N VAL A 154 0.22 -13.17 3.76
CA VAL A 154 1.08 -12.80 2.63
C VAL A 154 0.36 -13.11 1.32
N ILE A 155 0.32 -12.15 0.41
CA ILE A 155 -0.23 -12.35 -0.93
C ILE A 155 0.89 -12.75 -1.88
N CYS A 156 0.78 -13.90 -2.53
CA CYS A 156 1.70 -14.29 -3.60
C CYS A 156 1.41 -13.52 -4.89
N SER A 157 2.43 -13.24 -5.70
CA SER A 157 2.31 -12.33 -6.85
C SER A 157 1.77 -12.98 -8.13
N TYR A 158 1.36 -12.13 -9.08
CA TYR A 158 0.99 -12.55 -10.45
C TYR A 158 2.13 -13.23 -11.22
N SER A 159 3.36 -12.75 -11.06
CA SER A 159 4.52 -13.14 -11.87
C SER A 159 4.97 -14.58 -11.65
N ARG A 160 5.68 -15.12 -12.65
CA ARG A 160 6.51 -16.32 -12.46
C ARG A 160 7.87 -15.93 -11.91
N ILE A 161 8.47 -16.84 -11.15
CA ILE A 161 9.86 -16.76 -10.67
C ILE A 161 10.59 -17.97 -11.22
N SER A 162 11.56 -17.71 -12.09
CA SER A 162 12.30 -18.77 -12.81
C SER A 162 11.37 -19.81 -13.47
N GLY A 163 10.33 -19.34 -14.14
CA GLY A 163 9.39 -20.16 -14.92
C GLY A 163 8.17 -20.69 -14.16
N THR A 164 8.14 -20.61 -12.82
CA THR A 164 7.03 -21.13 -11.99
C THR A 164 6.22 -19.99 -11.38
N TYR A 165 4.89 -20.01 -11.47
CA TYR A 165 4.02 -18.99 -10.87
C TYR A 165 4.24 -18.88 -9.36
N ALA A 166 4.29 -17.65 -8.83
CA ALA A 166 4.65 -17.44 -7.43
C ALA A 166 3.69 -18.13 -6.44
N CYS A 167 2.40 -18.21 -6.76
CA CYS A 167 1.38 -18.88 -5.95
C CYS A 167 1.41 -20.42 -5.98
N GLU A 168 2.23 -21.01 -6.86
CA GLU A 168 2.41 -22.47 -6.98
C GLU A 168 3.88 -22.88 -6.78
N ASN A 169 4.73 -21.93 -6.39
CA ASN A 169 6.16 -22.17 -6.29
C ASN A 169 6.51 -22.65 -4.88
N ALA A 170 6.64 -23.96 -4.71
CA ALA A 170 7.01 -24.59 -3.43
C ALA A 170 8.35 -24.08 -2.87
N ALA A 171 9.31 -23.72 -3.74
CA ALA A 171 10.57 -23.14 -3.31
C ALA A 171 10.41 -21.73 -2.72
N LEU A 172 9.30 -21.04 -3.01
CA LEU A 172 8.97 -19.74 -2.46
C LEU A 172 8.04 -19.84 -1.24
N ILE A 173 6.89 -20.50 -1.36
CA ILE A 173 5.83 -20.44 -0.34
C ILE A 173 5.62 -21.74 0.45
N GLY A 174 6.30 -22.82 0.07
CA GLY A 174 6.20 -24.12 0.73
C GLY A 174 6.88 -24.15 2.09
N GLU A 175 6.64 -25.22 2.86
CA GLU A 175 7.12 -25.38 4.25
C GLU A 175 8.65 -25.24 4.39
N THR A 176 9.42 -25.68 3.39
CA THR A 176 10.88 -25.54 3.34
C THR A 176 11.35 -24.43 2.38
N GLY A 177 10.40 -23.74 1.76
CA GLY A 177 10.65 -22.65 0.83
C GLY A 177 11.13 -21.38 1.52
N LEU A 178 11.32 -20.33 0.73
CA LEU A 178 11.78 -19.03 1.20
C LEU A 178 10.90 -18.48 2.33
N LEU A 179 9.58 -18.40 2.14
CA LEU A 179 8.66 -17.73 3.05
C LEU A 179 8.43 -18.50 4.37
N LYS A 180 7.85 -19.71 4.30
CA LYS A 180 7.49 -20.48 5.51
C LYS A 180 8.72 -21.11 6.17
N GLY A 181 9.68 -21.57 5.37
CA GLY A 181 10.92 -22.19 5.83
C GLY A 181 11.96 -21.18 6.28
N GLN A 182 12.59 -20.48 5.34
CA GLN A 182 13.78 -19.66 5.61
C GLN A 182 13.45 -18.37 6.38
N LEU A 183 12.38 -17.67 6.02
CA LEU A 183 11.94 -16.47 6.72
C LEU A 183 11.13 -16.78 7.98
N GLY A 184 10.62 -18.01 8.12
CA GLY A 184 9.90 -18.48 9.30
C GLY A 184 8.44 -17.99 9.40
N PHE A 185 7.79 -17.65 8.29
CA PHE A 185 6.41 -17.18 8.28
C PHE A 185 5.44 -18.23 8.85
N LYS A 186 4.57 -17.81 9.78
CA LYS A 186 3.61 -18.67 10.49
C LYS A 186 2.13 -18.38 10.19
N GLY A 187 1.86 -17.35 9.39
CA GLY A 187 0.51 -17.02 8.95
C GLY A 187 0.06 -17.87 7.76
N TYR A 188 -0.85 -17.32 6.97
CA TYR A 188 -1.38 -17.97 5.77
C TYR A 188 -1.02 -17.20 4.49
N VAL A 189 -0.87 -17.94 3.39
CA VAL A 189 -0.60 -17.42 2.05
C VAL A 189 -1.89 -17.37 1.26
N VAL A 190 -2.19 -16.22 0.68
CA VAL A 190 -3.35 -16.00 -0.18
C VAL A 190 -2.91 -15.70 -1.60
N SER A 191 -3.69 -16.17 -2.59
CA SER A 191 -3.44 -15.80 -3.98
C SER A 191 -3.73 -14.33 -4.22
N ASP A 192 -3.01 -13.70 -5.14
CA ASP A 192 -3.55 -12.50 -5.78
C ASP A 192 -4.83 -12.88 -6.57
N TRP A 193 -5.62 -11.88 -6.97
CA TRP A 193 -6.94 -12.11 -7.55
C TRP A 193 -6.85 -12.90 -8.87
N GLY A 194 -7.37 -14.13 -8.83
CA GLY A 194 -7.37 -15.10 -9.93
C GLY A 194 -6.00 -15.71 -10.23
N ARG A 195 -5.08 -15.74 -9.25
CA ARG A 195 -3.68 -16.21 -9.43
C ARG A 195 -3.38 -17.56 -8.82
N THR A 196 -4.37 -18.43 -8.90
CA THR A 196 -4.20 -19.85 -8.66
C THR A 196 -4.28 -20.49 -10.04
N HIS A 197 -3.25 -21.23 -10.47
CA HIS A 197 -3.25 -21.97 -11.73
C HIS A 197 -3.13 -23.47 -11.48
N GLY A 198 -3.45 -24.29 -12.48
CA GLY A 198 -3.41 -25.75 -12.32
C GLY A 198 -4.44 -26.29 -11.32
N LEU A 199 -4.10 -27.41 -10.68
CA LEU A 199 -5.02 -28.16 -9.81
C LEU A 199 -4.88 -27.77 -8.35
N ALA A 200 -5.97 -27.87 -7.58
CA ALA A 200 -6.00 -27.59 -6.14
C ALA A 200 -4.89 -28.33 -5.37
N ILE A 201 -4.68 -29.62 -5.69
CA ILE A 201 -3.65 -30.43 -5.04
C ILE A 201 -2.23 -29.88 -5.26
N GLY A 202 -1.94 -29.33 -6.45
CA GLY A 202 -0.65 -28.72 -6.74
C GLY A 202 -0.43 -27.42 -5.98
N ASN A 203 -1.43 -26.54 -5.97
CA ASN A 203 -1.37 -25.27 -5.24
C ASN A 203 -1.23 -25.47 -3.72
N THR A 204 -2.02 -26.39 -3.17
CA THR A 204 -1.98 -26.71 -1.74
C THR A 204 -0.67 -27.39 -1.35
N ALA A 205 -0.17 -28.33 -2.15
CA ALA A 205 1.14 -28.94 -1.95
C ALA A 205 2.29 -27.92 -2.07
N ALA A 206 2.14 -26.91 -2.93
CA ALA A 206 3.11 -25.82 -3.04
C ALA A 206 3.11 -24.89 -1.82
N GLY A 207 2.03 -24.85 -1.04
CA GLY A 207 1.93 -24.07 0.20
C GLY A 207 0.95 -22.90 0.13
N LEU A 208 0.05 -22.83 -0.86
CA LEU A 208 -1.05 -21.88 -0.88
C LEU A 208 -2.11 -22.25 0.16
N ASP A 209 -2.60 -21.29 0.95
CA ASP A 209 -3.60 -21.53 2.01
C ASP A 209 -5.00 -20.98 1.64
N ILE A 210 -5.09 -19.91 0.84
CA ILE A 210 -6.37 -19.33 0.38
C ILE A 210 -6.31 -18.98 -1.11
N GLU A 211 -7.32 -19.41 -1.86
CA GLU A 211 -7.61 -18.90 -3.20
C GLU A 211 -8.54 -17.67 -3.12
N MET A 212 -8.17 -16.60 -3.84
CA MET A 212 -8.99 -15.42 -4.04
C MET A 212 -9.17 -15.14 -5.55
N PRO A 213 -10.38 -14.77 -6.02
CA PRO A 213 -11.62 -14.59 -5.25
C PRO A 213 -12.40 -15.89 -4.94
N GLY A 214 -11.94 -17.06 -5.40
CA GLY A 214 -12.52 -18.38 -5.06
C GLY A 214 -13.34 -19.06 -6.16
N ASP A 215 -13.38 -18.49 -7.38
CA ASP A 215 -14.28 -18.93 -8.45
C ASP A 215 -13.83 -20.22 -9.18
N TRP A 216 -12.59 -20.70 -9.03
CA TRP A 216 -12.01 -21.63 -10.02
C TRP A 216 -11.45 -22.95 -9.50
N ILE A 217 -10.90 -23.04 -8.28
CA ILE A 217 -10.02 -24.19 -7.94
C ILE A 217 -10.45 -25.01 -6.71
N LEU A 218 -11.31 -24.51 -5.82
CA LEU A 218 -11.73 -25.29 -4.63
C LEU A 218 -12.79 -26.38 -4.89
N ILE A 219 -13.44 -26.41 -6.06
CA ILE A 219 -14.43 -27.44 -6.42
C ILE A 219 -13.85 -28.35 -7.52
N GLY A 220 -13.10 -29.40 -7.15
CA GLY A 220 -12.87 -30.52 -8.08
C GLY A 220 -11.49 -31.22 -8.11
N GLY A 221 -10.67 -31.15 -7.05
CA GLY A 221 -9.30 -31.69 -7.12
C GLY A 221 -8.89 -32.78 -6.11
N GLY A 222 -9.71 -33.11 -5.11
CA GLY A 222 -9.34 -34.08 -4.07
C GLY A 222 -8.09 -33.68 -3.27
N VAL A 223 -8.22 -32.72 -2.35
CA VAL A 223 -7.15 -32.35 -1.41
C VAL A 223 -7.22 -33.22 -0.16
N LEU A 224 -6.08 -33.66 0.38
CA LEU A 224 -6.00 -34.41 1.64
C LEU A 224 -6.56 -33.59 2.81
N CYS A 225 -7.41 -34.19 3.66
CA CYS A 225 -8.06 -33.50 4.79
C CYS A 225 -7.04 -32.82 5.73
N ILE A 226 -5.91 -33.46 6.03
CA ILE A 226 -4.87 -32.90 6.91
C ILE A 226 -4.23 -31.61 6.36
N VAL A 227 -4.14 -31.47 5.04
CA VAL A 227 -3.62 -30.26 4.39
C VAL A 227 -4.64 -29.14 4.57
N VAL A 228 -5.93 -29.44 4.38
CA VAL A 228 -7.03 -28.49 4.62
C VAL A 228 -7.06 -28.05 6.09
N ASP A 229 -6.93 -28.96 7.05
CA ASP A 229 -6.89 -28.64 8.48
C ASP A 229 -5.74 -27.67 8.81
N THR A 230 -4.57 -27.88 8.20
CA THR A 230 -3.42 -26.99 8.37
C THR A 230 -3.69 -25.60 7.80
N MET A 231 -4.30 -25.51 6.62
CA MET A 231 -4.68 -24.25 5.98
C MET A 231 -5.68 -23.49 6.85
N VAL A 232 -6.76 -24.17 7.27
CA VAL A 232 -7.81 -23.60 8.14
C VAL A 232 -7.22 -23.17 9.48
N THR A 233 -6.34 -23.97 10.08
CA THR A 233 -5.66 -23.60 11.34
C THR A 233 -4.86 -22.30 11.17
N ARG A 234 -4.10 -22.16 10.08
CA ARG A 234 -3.34 -20.93 9.77
C ARG A 234 -4.24 -19.71 9.56
N MET A 235 -5.45 -19.91 9.03
CA MET A 235 -6.45 -18.85 8.87
C MET A 235 -7.12 -18.45 10.20
N LEU A 236 -7.38 -19.41 11.07
CA LEU A 236 -8.06 -19.17 12.35
C LEU A 236 -7.12 -18.61 13.42
N ILE A 237 -5.83 -18.96 13.39
CA ILE A 237 -4.82 -18.39 14.30
C ILE A 237 -4.89 -16.86 14.36
N PRO A 238 -4.81 -16.11 13.25
CA PRO A 238 -4.85 -14.66 13.29
C PRO A 238 -6.24 -14.11 13.66
N TYR A 239 -7.32 -14.82 13.32
CA TYR A 239 -8.67 -14.46 13.75
C TYR A 239 -8.77 -14.40 15.28
N PHE A 240 -8.35 -15.47 15.97
CA PHE A 240 -8.33 -15.51 17.44
C PHE A 240 -7.24 -14.63 18.06
N ARG A 241 -6.03 -14.65 17.50
CA ARG A 241 -4.88 -13.89 18.04
C ARG A 241 -5.10 -12.38 18.05
N LEU A 242 -5.86 -11.86 17.08
CA LEU A 242 -6.18 -10.45 16.98
C LEU A 242 -7.55 -10.10 17.60
N GLY A 243 -8.19 -11.04 18.29
CA GLY A 243 -9.47 -10.82 18.98
C GLY A 243 -10.63 -10.53 18.02
N GLN A 244 -10.60 -11.10 16.81
CA GLN A 244 -11.67 -10.92 15.84
C GLN A 244 -12.93 -11.75 16.17
N ASP A 245 -12.79 -12.69 17.10
CA ASP A 245 -13.86 -13.47 17.74
C ASP A 245 -14.57 -12.69 18.87
N GLN A 246 -14.00 -11.59 19.35
CA GLN A 246 -14.43 -10.88 20.55
C GLN A 246 -15.02 -9.51 20.22
N GLY A 247 -16.25 -9.49 19.70
CA GLY A 247 -16.96 -8.25 19.41
C GLY A 247 -16.33 -7.43 18.27
N PHE A 248 -15.73 -8.10 17.29
CA PHE A 248 -15.29 -7.44 16.06
C PHE A 248 -16.51 -6.89 15.31
N PRO A 249 -16.49 -5.64 14.81
CA PRO A 249 -17.65 -5.06 14.13
C PRO A 249 -18.08 -5.89 12.92
N ALA A 250 -19.39 -6.01 12.73
CA ALA A 250 -19.94 -6.60 11.52
C ALA A 250 -19.60 -5.74 10.30
N ILE A 251 -19.49 -6.39 9.14
CA ILE A 251 -19.31 -5.70 7.86
C ILE A 251 -20.51 -4.78 7.63
N ASN A 252 -20.25 -3.49 7.38
CA ASN A 252 -21.28 -2.46 7.22
C ASN A 252 -21.25 -1.77 5.84
N PHE A 253 -20.62 -2.43 4.87
CA PHE A 253 -20.54 -2.00 3.48
C PHE A 253 -20.65 -3.22 2.55
N ASN A 254 -21.00 -2.96 1.30
CA ASN A 254 -21.12 -3.92 0.23
C ASN A 254 -20.70 -3.26 -1.09
N PHE A 255 -19.62 -3.77 -1.69
CA PHE A 255 -19.09 -3.22 -2.93
C PHE A 255 -20.00 -3.47 -4.14
N GLN A 256 -20.85 -4.51 -4.10
CA GLN A 256 -21.77 -4.86 -5.20
C GLN A 256 -23.09 -4.10 -5.12
N SER A 257 -23.46 -3.59 -3.94
CA SER A 257 -24.74 -2.93 -3.71
C SER A 257 -24.60 -1.85 -2.65
N SER A 258 -24.26 -0.64 -3.10
CA SER A 258 -24.12 0.52 -2.22
C SER A 258 -25.40 0.86 -1.45
N SER A 259 -26.58 0.50 -1.97
CA SER A 259 -27.86 0.67 -1.29
C SER A 259 -28.01 -0.18 -0.02
N SER A 260 -27.16 -1.19 0.16
CA SER A 260 -27.12 -2.02 1.38
C SER A 260 -26.08 -1.54 2.40
N ASN A 261 -25.34 -0.46 2.11
CA ASN A 261 -24.34 0.08 3.02
C ASN A 261 -25.00 0.77 4.21
N SER A 262 -24.45 0.58 5.40
CA SER A 262 -24.91 1.29 6.60
C SER A 262 -24.28 2.68 6.75
N HIS A 263 -23.40 3.08 5.84
CA HIS A 263 -22.77 4.41 5.81
C HIS A 263 -22.14 4.82 7.15
N VAL A 264 -21.46 3.89 7.84
CA VAL A 264 -20.76 4.17 9.10
C VAL A 264 -19.56 5.07 8.83
N ASN A 265 -19.45 6.19 9.54
CA ASN A 265 -18.31 7.11 9.39
C ASN A 265 -17.10 6.63 10.22
N ALA A 266 -16.02 6.25 9.53
CA ALA A 266 -14.80 5.77 10.16
C ALA A 266 -13.73 6.87 10.34
N ARG A 267 -14.03 8.10 9.87
CA ARG A 267 -13.09 9.22 9.88
C ARG A 267 -12.97 9.83 11.27
N THR A 268 -11.73 10.10 11.69
CA THR A 268 -11.42 10.79 12.96
C THR A 268 -10.62 12.07 12.72
N THR A 269 -10.66 13.00 13.68
CA THR A 269 -9.81 14.20 13.67
C THR A 269 -8.32 13.83 13.76
N ALA A 270 -7.99 12.73 14.47
CA ALA A 270 -6.65 12.17 14.52
C ALA A 270 -6.15 11.72 13.14
N HIS A 271 -6.98 11.02 12.34
CA HIS A 271 -6.63 10.67 10.97
C HIS A 271 -6.39 11.92 10.12
N THR A 272 -7.24 12.94 10.23
CA THR A 272 -7.05 14.22 9.51
C THR A 272 -5.70 14.86 9.84
N ALA A 273 -5.36 14.92 11.12
CA ALA A 273 -4.09 15.48 11.59
C ALA A 273 -2.90 14.67 11.07
N LEU A 274 -2.96 13.33 11.17
CA LEU A 274 -1.91 12.44 10.69
C LEU A 274 -1.68 12.59 9.18
N ILE A 275 -2.74 12.58 8.37
CA ILE A 275 -2.67 12.75 6.91
C ILE A 275 -2.02 14.08 6.56
N ARG A 276 -2.38 15.17 7.26
CA ARG A 276 -1.79 16.49 7.05
C ARG A 276 -0.31 16.52 7.44
N ILE A 277 0.07 15.90 8.56
CA ILE A 277 1.46 15.84 9.03
C ILE A 277 2.31 15.05 8.04
N ILE A 278 1.86 13.88 7.60
CA ILE A 278 2.57 13.08 6.58
C ILE A 278 2.69 13.87 5.28
N GLY A 279 1.61 14.54 4.84
CA GLY A 279 1.63 15.38 3.64
C GLY A 279 2.70 16.48 3.69
N GLY A 280 2.83 17.17 4.83
CA GLY A 280 3.88 18.18 5.02
C GLY A 280 5.28 17.58 5.16
N ALA A 281 5.44 16.54 5.97
CA ALA A 281 6.74 15.91 6.25
C ALA A 281 7.31 15.12 5.06
N SER A 282 6.47 14.72 4.11
CA SER A 282 6.88 13.98 2.90
C SER A 282 7.23 14.89 1.72
N ALA A 283 7.04 16.21 1.84
CA ALA A 283 7.44 17.16 0.81
C ALA A 283 8.97 17.35 0.84
N VAL A 284 9.66 16.93 -0.23
CA VAL A 284 11.12 17.03 -0.35
C VAL A 284 11.50 18.31 -1.09
N LEU A 285 12.19 19.22 -0.40
CA LEU A 285 12.72 20.46 -1.00
C LEU A 285 13.98 20.15 -1.81
N LEU A 286 13.83 19.99 -3.13
CA LEU A 286 14.95 19.66 -4.03
C LEU A 286 15.84 20.86 -4.38
N LYS A 287 15.27 22.07 -4.42
CA LYS A 287 15.98 23.29 -4.82
C LYS A 287 15.38 24.50 -4.11
N ASN A 288 16.22 25.34 -3.53
CA ASN A 288 15.85 26.62 -2.95
C ASN A 288 16.93 27.66 -3.26
N LEU A 289 16.68 28.51 -4.26
CA LEU A 289 17.61 29.58 -4.64
C LEU A 289 17.15 30.89 -4.03
N ASN A 290 18.10 31.73 -3.61
CA ASN A 290 17.84 33.09 -3.11
C ASN A 290 16.80 33.14 -1.98
N ASN A 291 16.71 32.09 -1.17
CA ASN A 291 15.70 31.94 -0.11
C ASN A 291 14.26 32.15 -0.59
N ALA A 292 13.92 31.61 -1.78
CA ALA A 292 12.57 31.69 -2.33
C ALA A 292 11.50 31.06 -1.41
N LEU A 293 11.88 30.03 -0.64
CA LEU A 293 11.06 29.47 0.44
C LEU A 293 11.77 29.61 1.80
N PRO A 294 11.01 29.79 2.90
CA PRO A 294 9.54 29.91 2.97
C PRO A 294 9.01 31.23 2.42
N LEU A 295 7.76 31.24 1.96
CA LEU A 295 7.07 32.48 1.60
C LEU A 295 6.84 33.32 2.87
N VAL A 296 7.14 34.61 2.81
CA VAL A 296 6.97 35.52 3.96
C VAL A 296 5.70 36.34 3.81
N SER A 297 5.65 37.25 2.83
CA SER A 297 4.47 38.11 2.56
C SER A 297 4.54 38.69 1.15
N PRO A 298 4.34 37.88 0.10
CA PRO A 298 4.26 38.40 -1.26
C PRO A 298 2.99 39.26 -1.44
N ASP A 299 3.09 40.36 -2.16
CA ASP A 299 1.93 41.21 -2.50
C ASP A 299 1.00 40.52 -3.51
N ASN A 300 1.56 39.71 -4.41
CA ASN A 300 0.82 39.02 -5.46
C ASN A 300 1.29 37.57 -5.57
N ILE A 301 0.33 36.65 -5.60
CA ILE A 301 0.58 35.22 -5.80
C ILE A 301 -0.12 34.79 -7.09
N GLY A 302 0.67 34.31 -8.06
CA GLY A 302 0.16 33.63 -9.24
C GLY A 302 0.21 32.12 -9.06
N VAL A 303 -0.89 31.43 -9.34
CA VAL A 303 -0.97 29.96 -9.36
C VAL A 303 -1.18 29.49 -10.79
N VAL A 304 -0.31 28.59 -11.27
CA VAL A 304 -0.30 28.09 -12.65
C VAL A 304 -0.42 26.57 -12.66
N GLY A 305 -1.15 26.02 -13.62
CA GLY A 305 -1.23 24.59 -13.89
C GLY A 305 -2.45 23.89 -13.30
N LEU A 306 -2.99 22.95 -14.09
CA LEU A 306 -4.19 22.17 -13.75
C LEU A 306 -4.10 21.46 -12.39
N ASN A 307 -2.91 21.00 -12.00
CA ASN A 307 -2.65 20.28 -10.73
C ASN A 307 -2.91 21.12 -9.46
N ALA A 308 -3.01 22.44 -9.58
CA ALA A 308 -3.39 23.31 -8.48
C ALA A 308 -4.91 23.32 -8.19
N GLY A 309 -5.71 22.82 -9.12
CA GLY A 309 -7.17 22.88 -9.11
C GLY A 309 -7.90 21.81 -8.27
N PRO A 310 -9.23 21.93 -8.12
CA PRO A 310 -10.08 20.88 -7.57
C PRO A 310 -10.05 19.60 -8.40
N ASN A 311 -10.45 18.50 -7.76
CA ASN A 311 -10.62 17.19 -8.42
C ASN A 311 -11.78 17.26 -9.43
N VAL A 312 -11.63 16.60 -10.58
CA VAL A 312 -12.64 16.53 -11.64
C VAL A 312 -13.46 15.24 -11.63
N GLY A 313 -13.33 14.42 -10.58
CA GLY A 313 -14.30 13.36 -10.26
C GLY A 313 -14.19 12.12 -11.15
N CYS A 314 -13.11 11.35 -10.99
CA CYS A 314 -12.92 10.09 -11.70
C CYS A 314 -13.08 8.88 -10.77
N THR A 315 -13.81 7.86 -11.23
CA THR A 315 -13.99 6.60 -10.51
C THR A 315 -12.64 5.96 -10.20
N LEU A 316 -12.34 5.73 -8.92
CA LEU A 316 -11.10 5.11 -8.42
C LEU A 316 -9.81 5.72 -9.01
N ASN A 317 -9.81 7.02 -9.30
CA ASN A 317 -8.68 7.77 -9.86
C ASN A 317 -8.20 7.26 -11.23
N ALA A 318 -9.06 6.60 -12.01
CA ALA A 318 -8.73 6.04 -13.33
C ALA A 318 -8.72 7.10 -14.46
N CYS A 319 -8.13 8.26 -14.20
CA CYS A 319 -7.92 9.31 -15.20
C CYS A 319 -6.70 10.16 -14.82
N ASP A 320 -6.07 10.79 -15.82
CA ASP A 320 -5.05 11.83 -15.60
C ASP A 320 -5.64 13.24 -15.72
N ALA A 321 -6.93 13.36 -15.37
CA ALA A 321 -7.62 14.62 -15.46
C ALA A 321 -7.34 15.42 -14.18
N VAL A 322 -6.48 16.43 -14.31
CA VAL A 322 -6.37 17.60 -13.43
C VAL A 322 -5.64 17.42 -12.09
N ARG A 323 -5.50 16.24 -11.47
CA ARG A 323 -4.61 16.08 -10.29
C ARG A 323 -4.21 14.64 -9.96
N MET A 324 -2.91 14.38 -9.74
CA MET A 324 -2.41 13.09 -9.21
C MET A 324 -2.23 13.14 -7.69
N LEU A 325 -3.28 12.81 -6.93
CA LEU A 325 -3.15 12.46 -5.50
C LEU A 325 -2.71 11.01 -5.32
N PHE A 326 -3.38 10.15 -6.07
CA PHE A 326 -3.17 8.73 -6.17
C PHE A 326 -3.14 8.42 -7.66
N ARG A 327 -2.33 7.45 -8.07
CA ARG A 327 -2.50 6.86 -9.40
C ARG A 327 -3.71 5.92 -9.36
N TRP A 328 -3.87 5.06 -10.35
CA TRP A 328 -5.03 4.17 -10.47
C TRP A 328 -4.75 2.73 -10.02
N GLY A 329 -5.79 1.90 -10.02
CA GLY A 329 -5.72 0.45 -9.79
C GLY A 329 -6.18 0.05 -8.39
N SER A 330 -5.84 -1.16 -7.95
CA SER A 330 -6.30 -1.69 -6.66
C SER A 330 -5.65 -1.05 -5.43
N GLY A 331 -4.57 -0.30 -5.63
CA GLY A 331 -3.91 0.47 -4.57
C GLY A 331 -4.64 1.76 -4.17
N THR A 332 -5.80 2.03 -4.76
CA THR A 332 -6.57 3.27 -4.52
C THR A 332 -7.64 3.10 -3.46
N ASN A 333 -8.11 4.23 -2.96
CA ASN A 333 -9.20 4.32 -2.02
C ASN A 333 -10.40 5.09 -2.64
N SER A 334 -11.46 5.29 -1.86
CA SER A 334 -12.53 6.23 -2.20
C SER A 334 -12.27 7.61 -1.59
N LEU A 335 -11.92 8.59 -2.41
CA LEU A 335 -11.72 9.96 -1.98
C LEU A 335 -13.05 10.62 -1.60
N ALA A 336 -13.25 10.89 -0.30
CA ALA A 336 -14.43 11.61 0.18
C ALA A 336 -14.43 13.09 -0.23
N TYR A 337 -13.27 13.74 -0.16
CA TYR A 337 -13.06 15.12 -0.61
C TYR A 337 -11.56 15.36 -0.80
N LEU A 338 -11.23 16.50 -1.40
CA LEU A 338 -9.86 16.95 -1.61
C LEU A 338 -9.72 18.44 -1.37
N VAL A 339 -8.75 18.83 -0.54
CA VAL A 339 -8.27 20.21 -0.47
C VAL A 339 -7.27 20.47 -1.62
N ALA A 340 -7.66 21.31 -2.58
CA ALA A 340 -6.79 21.76 -3.67
C ALA A 340 -5.65 22.67 -3.18
N PRO A 341 -4.45 22.66 -3.80
CA PRO A 341 -3.40 23.62 -3.47
C PRO A 341 -3.94 25.04 -3.57
N ILE A 342 -4.69 25.36 -4.63
CA ILE A 342 -5.27 26.70 -4.77
C ILE A 342 -6.24 27.06 -3.64
N THR A 343 -7.05 26.10 -3.18
CA THR A 343 -7.96 26.30 -2.04
C THR A 343 -7.19 26.57 -0.76
N ALA A 344 -6.11 25.81 -0.50
CA ALA A 344 -5.28 26.00 0.69
C ALA A 344 -4.49 27.31 0.64
N ILE A 345 -3.94 27.68 -0.52
CA ILE A 345 -3.22 28.94 -0.72
C ILE A 345 -4.18 30.12 -0.58
N GLN A 346 -5.38 30.05 -1.17
CA GLN A 346 -6.40 31.09 -1.00
C GLN A 346 -6.80 31.27 0.46
N ALA A 347 -6.97 30.18 1.22
CA ALA A 347 -7.25 30.26 2.65
C ALA A 347 -6.12 30.98 3.41
N GLN A 348 -4.86 30.73 3.06
CA GLN A 348 -3.71 31.41 3.63
C GLN A 348 -3.67 32.90 3.24
N VAL A 349 -3.94 33.25 1.98
CA VAL A 349 -4.03 34.64 1.51
C VAL A 349 -5.11 35.40 2.27
N ASN A 350 -6.29 34.80 2.44
CA ASN A 350 -7.38 35.42 3.21
C ASN A 350 -6.97 35.68 4.67
N ALA A 351 -6.22 34.76 5.29
CA ALA A 351 -5.70 34.95 6.65
C ALA A 351 -4.67 36.10 6.71
N THR A 352 -3.78 36.20 5.71
CA THR A 352 -2.81 37.30 5.58
C THR A 352 -3.50 38.66 5.38
N VAL A 353 -4.55 38.72 4.57
CA VAL A 353 -5.38 39.92 4.37
C VAL A 353 -6.11 40.31 5.66
N ALA A 354 -6.67 39.34 6.38
CA ALA A 354 -7.30 39.60 7.68
C ALA A 354 -6.29 40.13 8.72
N ALA A 355 -5.00 39.81 8.58
CA ALA A 355 -3.91 40.34 9.40
C ALA A 355 -3.38 41.71 8.92
N GLY A 356 -4.01 42.35 7.94
CA GLY A 356 -3.70 43.72 7.50
C GLY A 356 -2.72 43.85 6.34
N HIS A 357 -2.33 42.74 5.69
CA HIS A 357 -1.42 42.77 4.54
C HIS A 357 -2.20 42.73 3.22
N ALA A 358 -1.80 43.55 2.24
CA ALA A 358 -2.40 43.53 0.92
C ALA A 358 -1.78 42.41 0.06
N THR A 359 -2.39 41.21 0.09
CA THR A 359 -1.99 40.09 -0.78
C THR A 359 -3.14 39.69 -1.69
N THR A 360 -2.84 39.49 -2.98
CA THR A 360 -3.81 38.98 -3.96
C THR A 360 -3.42 37.59 -4.48
N LEU A 361 -4.42 36.79 -4.86
CA LEU A 361 -4.23 35.49 -5.53
C LEU A 361 -4.85 35.55 -6.93
N VAL A 362 -4.12 35.08 -7.93
CA VAL A 362 -4.60 34.95 -9.31
C VAL A 362 -4.43 33.50 -9.78
N ASP A 363 -5.53 32.85 -10.18
CA ASP A 363 -5.52 31.57 -10.90
C ASP A 363 -5.22 31.83 -12.39
N LEU A 364 -3.94 31.75 -12.76
CA LEU A 364 -3.46 32.07 -14.10
C LEU A 364 -3.84 31.01 -15.15
N GLU A 365 -4.25 29.81 -14.71
CA GLU A 365 -4.68 28.73 -15.61
C GLU A 365 -6.15 28.91 -16.03
N ARG A 366 -6.98 29.49 -15.15
CA ARG A 366 -8.43 29.65 -15.37
C ARG A 366 -8.86 31.06 -15.70
N SER A 367 -8.03 32.08 -15.46
CA SER A 367 -8.37 33.48 -15.76
C SER A 367 -8.47 33.80 -17.26
N ASN A 368 -8.03 32.90 -18.14
CA ASN A 368 -8.04 33.05 -19.60
C ASN A 368 -9.06 32.12 -20.32
N ARG A 369 -10.01 31.53 -19.61
CA ARG A 369 -11.09 30.70 -20.19
C ARG A 369 -12.44 31.36 -20.08
#